data_AF-I4WLV1-F1
#
_entry.id   AF-I4WLV1-F1
#
_cell.length_a   1.000
_cell.length_b   1.000
_cell.length_c   1.000
_cell.angle_alpha   90.00
_cell.angle_beta   90.00
_cell.angle_gamma   90.00
#
_symmetry.space_group_name_H-M   'P 1'
#
loop_
_entity.id
_entity.type
_entity.pdbx_description
1 polymer ?
#
loop_
_entity_poly.entity_id
_entity_poly.type
_entity_poly.pdbx_seq_one_letter_code
_entity_poly.pdbx_strand_id
1 'polypeptide(L)'
;MRKILSIILRDAKASYDDLLRFRTSVSEADFLFGSEIPSYIDEIYSRGVKLQYWSNEYRDFTQQIPEGYDHQKVCDGMHSELIWLSEQFEPAKQKFKKYLDVSK
;
A
#
# COMPACT_ATOMS: atom_id res chain seq x y z
N MET A 1 8.30 4.27 4.63
CA MET A 1 8.07 3.36 3.48
C MET A 1 8.38 1.89 3.75
N ARG A 2 9.63 1.45 4.00
CA ARG A 2 9.94 0.02 4.22
C ARG A 2 9.04 -0.67 5.25
N LYS A 3 8.75 0.02 6.37
CA LYS A 3 7.88 -0.49 7.43
C LYS A 3 6.47 -0.86 6.95
N ILE A 4 5.81 -0.02 6.15
CA ILE A 4 4.44 -0.30 5.68
C ILE A 4 4.43 -1.46 4.68
N LEU A 5 5.42 -1.51 3.78
CA LEU A 5 5.54 -2.61 2.82
C LEU A 5 5.82 -3.95 3.53
N SER A 6 6.61 -3.94 4.60
CA SER A 6 6.84 -5.14 5.42
C SER A 6 5.59 -5.61 6.17
N ILE A 7 4.73 -4.69 6.65
CA ILE A 7 3.44 -5.05 7.26
C ILE A 7 2.53 -5.70 6.21
N ILE A 8 2.41 -5.08 5.03
CA ILE A 8 1.60 -5.60 3.92
C ILE A 8 2.07 -6.99 3.50
N LEU A 9 3.37 -7.19 3.33
CA LEU A 9 3.93 -8.50 2.97
C LEU A 9 3.65 -9.59 4.01
N ARG A 10 3.77 -9.26 5.30
CA ARG A 10 3.61 -10.23 6.38
C ARG A 10 2.15 -10.62 6.57
N ASP A 11 1.26 -9.64 6.53
CA ASP A 11 -0.12 -9.83 6.97
C ASP A 11 -1.09 -9.95 5.78
N ALA A 12 -0.61 -9.78 4.54
CA ALA A 12 -1.40 -9.65 3.31
C ALA A 12 -2.49 -8.56 3.38
N LYS A 13 -2.35 -7.63 4.32
CA LYS A 13 -3.26 -6.52 4.62
C LYS A 13 -2.49 -5.38 5.27
N ALA A 14 -3.09 -4.19 5.28
CA ALA A 14 -2.65 -3.09 6.12
C ALA A 14 -3.85 -2.52 6.87
N SER A 15 -3.67 -2.21 8.15
CA SER A 15 -4.70 -1.49 8.91
C SER A 15 -4.79 -0.04 8.43
N TYR A 16 -5.97 0.57 8.58
CA TYR A 16 -6.15 1.99 8.29
C TYR A 16 -5.16 2.86 9.09
N ASP A 17 -4.93 2.51 10.36
CA ASP A 17 -4.00 3.22 11.24
C ASP A 17 -2.56 3.12 10.73
N ASP A 18 -2.13 1.96 10.23
CA ASP A 18 -0.79 1.80 9.66
C ASP A 18 -0.62 2.62 8.37
N LEU A 19 -1.65 2.66 7.53
CA LEU A 19 -1.67 3.46 6.30
C LEU A 19 -1.67 4.97 6.61
N LEU A 20 -2.44 5.40 7.61
CA LEU A 20 -2.47 6.80 8.05
C LEU A 20 -1.13 7.22 8.65
N ARG A 21 -0.55 6.40 9.54
CA ARG A 21 0.79 6.65 10.10
C ARG A 21 1.85 6.72 9.01
N PHE A 22 1.79 5.84 8.01
CA PHE A 22 2.67 5.91 6.86
C PHE A 22 2.54 7.25 6.13
N ARG A 23 1.31 7.66 5.80
CA ARG A 23 1.05 8.92 5.11
C ARG A 23 1.57 10.12 5.90
N THR A 24 1.23 10.24 7.17
CA THR A 24 1.71 11.34 8.04
C THR A 24 3.25 11.38 8.12
N SER A 25 3.89 10.22 8.33
CA SER A 25 5.36 10.15 8.44
C SER A 25 6.10 10.59 7.18
N VAL A 26 5.42 10.51 6.03
CA VAL A 26 5.99 10.94 4.76
C VAL A 26 5.67 12.39 4.49
N SER A 27 4.45 12.86 4.78
CA SER A 27 4.06 14.25 4.56
C SER A 27 4.91 15.24 5.34
N GLU A 28 5.43 14.86 6.49
CA GLU A 28 6.42 15.66 7.24
C GLU A 28 7.75 15.84 6.49
N ALA A 29 8.10 14.90 5.60
CA ALA A 29 9.31 14.92 4.80
C ALA A 29 9.07 15.43 3.36
N ASP A 30 7.82 15.67 2.94
CA ASP A 30 7.46 16.06 1.57
C ASP A 30 8.11 17.38 1.14
N PHE A 31 8.42 18.30 2.07
CA PHE A 31 9.15 19.53 1.77
C PHE A 31 10.52 19.28 1.12
N LEU A 32 11.15 18.14 1.41
CA LEU A 32 12.49 17.81 0.94
C LEU A 32 12.52 17.22 -0.47
N PHE A 33 11.35 16.86 -1.02
CA PHE A 33 11.27 16.13 -2.27
C PHE A 33 10.39 16.87 -3.29
N GLY A 34 10.80 16.83 -4.56
CA GLY A 34 9.94 17.29 -5.65
C GLY A 34 8.68 16.41 -5.76
N SER A 35 7.68 16.88 -6.51
CA SER A 35 6.34 16.27 -6.62
C SER A 35 6.32 14.77 -7.00
N GLU A 36 7.38 14.23 -7.59
CA GLU A 36 7.54 12.79 -7.88
C GLU A 36 7.34 11.91 -6.63
N ILE A 37 7.94 12.30 -5.50
CA ILE A 37 7.93 11.48 -4.28
C ILE A 37 6.56 11.53 -3.58
N PRO A 38 5.96 12.70 -3.30
CA PRO A 38 4.60 12.77 -2.76
C PRO A 38 3.59 12.00 -3.61
N SER A 39 3.62 12.16 -4.95
CA SER A 39 2.71 11.42 -5.84
C SER A 39 2.89 9.91 -5.75
N TYR A 40 4.13 9.43 -5.63
CA TYR A 40 4.42 8.00 -5.46
C TYR A 40 3.93 7.46 -4.10
N ILE A 41 4.04 8.25 -3.03
CA ILE A 41 3.51 7.88 -1.73
C ILE A 41 1.99 7.85 -1.73
N ASP A 42 1.33 8.82 -2.35
CA ASP A 42 -0.12 8.82 -2.50
C ASP A 42 -0.61 7.59 -3.27
N GLU A 43 0.15 7.13 -4.28
CA GLU A 43 -0.14 5.88 -4.98
C GLU A 43 -0.05 4.66 -4.05
N ILE A 44 1.05 4.53 -3.28
CA ILE A 44 1.20 3.43 -2.30
C ILE A 44 0.07 3.46 -1.27
N TYR A 45 -0.29 4.65 -0.77
CA TYR A 45 -1.37 4.81 0.18
C TYR A 45 -2.72 4.38 -0.43
N SER A 46 -3.05 4.88 -1.62
CA SER A 46 -4.29 4.55 -2.33
C SER A 46 -4.42 3.04 -2.60
N ARG A 47 -3.33 2.41 -3.07
CA ARG A 47 -3.24 0.95 -3.28
C ARG A 47 -3.42 0.18 -1.96
N GLY A 48 -2.80 0.65 -0.88
CA GLY A 48 -2.96 0.06 0.46
C GLY A 48 -4.40 0.14 0.98
N VAL A 49 -5.10 1.28 0.76
CA VAL A 49 -6.51 1.43 1.11
C VAL A 49 -7.39 0.47 0.31
N LYS A 50 -7.10 0.26 -0.99
CA LYS A 50 -7.82 -0.74 -1.79
C LYS A 50 -7.60 -2.16 -1.29
N LEU A 51 -6.37 -2.53 -0.94
CA LEU A 51 -6.08 -3.83 -0.33
C LEU A 51 -6.87 -4.01 0.97
N GLN A 52 -6.92 -2.98 1.82
CA GLN A 52 -7.72 -3.01 3.05
C GLN A 52 -9.21 -3.19 2.75
N TYR A 53 -9.75 -2.44 1.78
CA TYR A 53 -11.14 -2.58 1.32
C TYR A 53 -11.45 -4.02 0.92
N TRP A 54 -10.63 -4.61 0.03
CA TRP A 54 -10.84 -6.00 -0.41
C TRP A 54 -10.72 -7.00 0.75
N SER A 55 -9.77 -6.79 1.65
CA SER A 55 -9.61 -7.63 2.85
C SER A 55 -10.83 -7.58 3.77
N ASN A 56 -11.51 -6.43 3.84
CA ASN A 56 -12.75 -6.27 4.61
C ASN A 56 -13.98 -6.84 3.90
N GLU A 57 -13.97 -6.88 2.57
CA GLU A 57 -15.04 -7.48 1.76
C GLU A 57 -14.93 -9.00 1.69
N TYR A 58 -13.74 -9.57 1.92
CA TYR A 58 -13.53 -11.00 1.92
C TYR A 58 -14.49 -11.72 2.90
N ARG A 59 -15.06 -12.84 2.44
CA ARG A 59 -15.90 -13.73 3.21
C ARG A 59 -15.34 -15.15 3.14
N ASP A 60 -15.03 -15.73 4.31
CA ASP A 60 -14.70 -17.14 4.43
C ASP A 60 -15.97 -18.02 4.51
N PHE A 61 -15.76 -19.34 4.59
CA PHE A 61 -16.85 -20.34 4.64
C PHE A 61 -17.71 -20.28 5.91
N THR A 62 -17.30 -19.53 6.93
CA THR A 62 -18.02 -19.37 8.20
C THR A 62 -18.89 -18.11 8.24
N GLN A 63 -18.69 -17.18 7.31
CA GLN A 63 -19.38 -15.90 7.26
C GLN A 63 -20.64 -15.95 6.38
N GLN A 64 -21.61 -15.08 6.68
CA GLN A 64 -22.79 -14.91 5.83
C GLN A 64 -22.36 -14.31 4.47
N ILE A 65 -22.80 -14.97 3.38
CA ILE A 65 -22.57 -14.50 2.02
C ILE A 65 -23.74 -13.58 1.62
N PRO A 66 -23.50 -12.27 1.41
CA PRO A 66 -24.55 -11.36 0.96
C PRO A 66 -24.94 -11.64 -0.49
N GLU A 67 -26.17 -11.25 -0.86
CA GLU A 67 -26.66 -11.36 -2.24
C GLU A 67 -25.77 -10.53 -3.17
N GLY A 68 -25.36 -11.12 -4.30
CA GLY A 68 -24.46 -10.49 -5.26
C GLY A 68 -22.97 -10.49 -4.89
N TYR A 69 -22.57 -11.18 -3.81
CA TYR A 69 -21.16 -11.36 -3.47
C TYR A 69 -20.42 -12.16 -4.55
N ASP A 70 -19.29 -11.62 -5.01
CA ASP A 70 -18.39 -12.27 -5.96
C ASP A 70 -17.05 -12.54 -5.28
N HIS A 71 -16.87 -13.79 -4.83
CA HIS A 71 -15.66 -14.20 -4.12
C HIS A 71 -14.42 -14.10 -5.02
N GLN A 72 -14.53 -14.46 -6.30
CA GLN A 72 -13.40 -14.44 -7.22
C GLN A 72 -12.93 -13.01 -7.44
N LYS A 73 -13.86 -12.07 -7.68
CA LYS A 73 -13.55 -10.65 -7.83
C LYS A 73 -12.84 -10.07 -6.61
N VAL A 74 -13.27 -10.42 -5.41
CA VAL A 74 -12.63 -9.95 -4.17
C VAL A 74 -11.20 -10.52 -4.07
N CYS A 75 -11.03 -11.82 -4.29
CA CYS A 75 -9.72 -12.46 -4.27
C CYS A 75 -8.77 -11.89 -5.34
N ASP A 76 -9.25 -11.66 -6.55
CA ASP A 76 -8.48 -11.03 -7.63
C ASP A 76 -8.07 -9.59 -7.26
N GLY A 77 -8.99 -8.85 -6.64
CA GLY A 77 -8.71 -7.51 -6.11
C GLY A 77 -7.63 -7.52 -5.03
N MET A 78 -7.73 -8.42 -4.04
CA MET A 78 -6.69 -8.60 -3.01
C MET A 78 -5.34 -8.94 -3.65
N HIS A 79 -5.33 -9.91 -4.57
CA HIS A 79 -4.13 -10.40 -5.21
C HIS A 79 -3.44 -9.31 -6.04
N SER A 80 -4.20 -8.55 -6.83
CA SER A 80 -3.68 -7.47 -7.65
C SER A 80 -2.99 -6.38 -6.81
N GLU A 81 -3.64 -5.93 -5.73
CA GLU A 81 -3.05 -4.89 -4.89
C GLU A 81 -1.87 -5.41 -4.07
N LEU A 82 -1.93 -6.65 -3.58
CA LEU A 82 -0.83 -7.26 -2.83
C LEU A 82 0.42 -7.44 -3.69
N ILE A 83 0.28 -7.96 -4.92
CA ILE A 83 1.41 -8.09 -5.86
C ILE A 83 2.03 -6.72 -6.10
N TRP A 84 1.23 -5.75 -6.49
CA TRP A 84 1.75 -4.42 -6.81
C TRP A 84 2.49 -3.82 -5.62
N LEU A 85 1.93 -3.88 -4.41
CA LEU A 85 2.56 -3.36 -3.19
C LEU A 85 3.84 -4.12 -2.84
N SER A 86 3.88 -5.44 -3.03
CA SER A 86 5.05 -6.28 -2.77
C SER A 86 6.26 -5.93 -3.65
N GLU A 87 6.01 -5.42 -4.86
CA GLU A 87 7.05 -5.09 -5.83
C GLU A 87 7.66 -3.70 -5.58
N GLN A 88 7.09 -2.88 -4.69
CA GLN A 88 7.49 -1.50 -4.49
C GLN A 88 8.82 -1.30 -3.74
N PHE A 89 9.47 -2.35 -3.21
CA PHE A 89 10.74 -2.21 -2.49
C PHE A 89 11.87 -1.63 -3.33
N GLU A 90 12.08 -2.15 -4.54
CA GLU A 90 13.14 -1.68 -5.43
C GLU A 90 12.77 -0.35 -6.12
N PRO A 91 11.56 -0.14 -6.68
CA PRO A 91 11.12 1.16 -7.18
C PRO A 91 11.23 2.28 -6.14
N ALA A 92 10.84 2.01 -4.89
CA ALA A 92 11.02 2.95 -3.79
C ALA A 92 12.50 3.33 -3.62
N LYS A 93 13.38 2.34 -3.50
CA LYS A 93 14.82 2.58 -3.35
C LYS A 93 15.38 3.44 -4.47
N GLN A 94 15.01 3.16 -5.73
CA GLN A 94 15.50 3.91 -6.88
C GLN A 94 15.00 5.36 -6.89
N LYS A 95 13.72 5.59 -6.58
CA LYS A 95 13.13 6.93 -6.50
C LYS A 95 13.80 7.78 -5.42
N PHE A 96 13.96 7.23 -4.21
CA PHE A 96 14.58 7.95 -3.10
C PHE A 96 16.09 8.13 -3.26
N LYS A 97 16.79 7.22 -3.96
CA LYS A 97 18.23 7.35 -4.22
C LYS A 97 18.60 8.67 -4.90
N LYS A 98 17.75 9.18 -5.80
CA LYS A 98 17.96 10.46 -6.49
C LYS A 98 18.14 11.66 -5.55
N TYR A 99 17.58 11.59 -4.35
CA TYR A 99 17.59 12.66 -3.36
C TYR A 99 18.60 12.43 -2.22
N LEU A 100 19.18 11.23 -2.15
CA LEU A 100 20.21 10.87 -1.16
C LEU A 100 21.63 11.01 -1.71
N ASP A 101 21.77 11.16 -3.02
CA ASP A 101 23.05 11.42 -3.66
C ASP A 101 23.44 12.90 -3.49
N VAL A 102 23.94 13.22 -2.29
CA VAL A 102 24.43 14.56 -1.89
C VAL A 102 25.82 14.88 -2.47
N SER A 103 26.28 14.14 -3.48
CA SER A 103 27.60 14.31 -4.10
C SER A 103 27.62 15.32 -5.26
N LYS A 104 26.67 16.25 -5.31
CA LYS A 104 26.67 17.40 -6.23
C LYS A 104 26.90 18.72 -5.52
#